data_AF-A0A6B9F4S7-F1
#
_entry.id   AF-A0A6B9F4S7-F1
#
_cell.length_a   1.000
_cell.length_b   1.000
_cell.length_c   1.000
_cell.angle_alpha   90.00
_cell.angle_beta   90.00
_cell.angle_gamma   90.00
#
_symmetry.space_group_name_H-M   'P 1'
#
loop_
_entity.id
_entity.type
_entity.pdbx_description
1 polymer ?
#
loop_
_entity_poly.entity_id
_entity_poly.type
_entity_poly.pdbx_seq_one_letter_code
_entity_poly.pdbx_strand_id
1 'polypeptide(L)'
;MSEACRLCRNDRDLQQSHIIPRFVIKWLKQSGATPFLRGAEDPDTRIQDKKEQLLCSECEQRLGDWEQRFASHIFYPVIRQQTTEFEYDTWLQQFAMSLAWRVLVSSFTDFDAWSSEEQAALEAAEQDWRAILNGDQPLTTATRSHHIILMGETESVHGDVPEDWEFYAARGIDATVVTVNDGIHIYTKFPQMYFLSCVDPPTVDGLDRTHIARSGTIQTPQMVHSPWSNIPFRRAEAITENKASPREREKIKEHIQEHPNRLTDSKTIETFRRKFDRSGRGRHDPTPHLDDDECPVCTTNHRVVDALPPRPLTRTAVDSLTDAADIVFAKGLFISLDDTDDDTPDETGTIVLATPDATRVITLLDPGWVVDREIDHIDTVDPTDFGQAIWDLVRDEHATLMDNHAPGRDYTID
;
A
#
# COMPACT_ATOMS: atom_id res chain seq x y z
N MET A 1 23.32 -32.91 -1.28
CA MET A 1 22.47 -34.06 -1.63
C MET A 1 21.50 -33.54 -2.68
N SER A 2 21.42 -34.18 -3.84
CA SER A 2 20.48 -33.79 -4.88
C SER A 2 19.07 -34.16 -4.46
N GLU A 3 18.13 -33.22 -4.58
CA GLU A 3 16.70 -33.45 -4.37
C GLU A 3 15.95 -33.22 -5.69
N ALA A 4 14.77 -33.81 -5.82
CA ALA A 4 13.98 -33.67 -7.04
C ALA A 4 13.40 -32.25 -7.14
N CYS A 5 13.75 -31.52 -8.20
CA CYS A 5 13.18 -30.21 -8.51
C CYS A 5 11.65 -30.32 -8.65
N ARG A 6 10.89 -29.47 -7.95
CA ARG A 6 9.41 -29.54 -7.96
C ARG A 6 8.80 -29.30 -9.34
N LEU A 7 9.44 -28.50 -10.19
CA LEU A 7 8.96 -28.20 -11.54
C LEU A 7 9.35 -29.29 -12.56
N CYS A 8 10.65 -29.51 -12.79
CA CYS A 8 11.12 -30.42 -13.83
C CYS A 8 11.30 -31.88 -13.36
N ARG A 9 11.12 -32.17 -12.07
CA ARG A 9 11.23 -33.50 -11.44
C ARG A 9 12.58 -34.22 -11.61
N ASN A 10 13.61 -33.51 -12.06
CA ASN A 10 14.98 -34.03 -12.13
C ASN A 10 15.72 -33.81 -10.82
N ASP A 11 16.54 -34.77 -10.41
CA ASP A 11 17.42 -34.67 -9.24
C ASP A 11 18.56 -33.68 -9.50
N ARG A 12 18.55 -32.55 -8.78
CA ARG A 12 19.51 -31.46 -8.97
C ARG A 12 19.75 -30.70 -7.66
N ASP A 13 20.74 -29.81 -7.67
CA ASP A 13 20.95 -28.87 -6.57
C ASP A 13 19.87 -27.79 -6.59
N LEU A 14 19.03 -27.78 -5.55
CA LEU A 14 17.92 -26.85 -5.41
C LEU A 14 18.40 -25.48 -4.92
N GLN A 15 17.80 -24.45 -5.49
CA GLN A 15 18.02 -23.05 -5.15
C GLN A 15 17.09 -22.62 -4.02
N GLN A 16 17.40 -21.49 -3.40
CA GLN A 16 16.55 -20.86 -2.40
C GLN A 16 15.46 -20.03 -3.10
N SER A 17 14.40 -20.71 -3.52
CA SER A 17 13.30 -20.20 -4.32
C SER A 17 12.40 -19.25 -3.53
N HIS A 18 11.99 -18.15 -4.16
CA HIS A 18 11.02 -17.20 -3.62
C HIS A 18 9.60 -17.56 -4.02
N ILE A 19 8.65 -17.58 -3.08
CA ILE A 19 7.21 -17.72 -3.41
C ILE A 19 6.67 -16.40 -3.97
N ILE A 20 6.80 -15.32 -3.20
CA ILE A 20 6.58 -13.95 -3.66
C ILE A 20 7.88 -13.48 -4.35
N PRO A 21 7.84 -13.03 -5.61
CA PRO A 21 9.04 -12.65 -6.36
C PRO A 21 9.96 -11.68 -5.62
N ARG A 22 11.26 -11.89 -5.75
CA ARG A 22 12.30 -11.10 -5.03
C ARG A 22 12.19 -9.60 -5.29
N PHE A 23 11.80 -9.18 -6.48
CA PHE A 23 11.69 -7.75 -6.82
C PHE A 23 10.59 -7.05 -6.00
N VAL A 24 9.50 -7.75 -5.64
CA VAL A 24 8.43 -7.23 -4.79
C VAL A 24 8.95 -7.04 -3.37
N ILE A 25 9.58 -8.08 -2.80
CA ILE A 25 10.17 -8.03 -1.46
C ILE A 25 11.23 -6.93 -1.36
N LYS A 26 12.09 -6.81 -2.38
CA LYS A 26 13.09 -5.76 -2.46
C LYS A 26 12.46 -4.37 -2.48
N TRP A 27 11.42 -4.17 -3.31
CA TRP A 27 10.72 -2.89 -3.39
C TRP A 27 10.08 -2.51 -2.05
N LEU A 28 9.45 -3.45 -1.36
CA LEU A 28 8.82 -3.20 -0.05
C LEU A 28 9.83 -2.73 0.99
N LYS A 29 10.97 -3.42 1.10
CA LYS A 29 12.02 -3.07 2.06
C LYS A 29 12.68 -1.73 1.74
N GLN A 30 12.84 -1.41 0.45
CA GLN A 30 13.47 -0.17 0.03
C GLN A 30 12.56 1.04 0.22
N SER A 31 11.27 0.88 -0.08
CA SER A 31 10.27 1.97 -0.04
C SER A 31 9.50 2.07 1.27
N GLY A 32 9.76 1.20 2.26
CA GLY A 32 9.10 1.22 3.56
C GLY A 32 9.84 2.09 4.57
N ALA A 33 9.08 2.63 5.53
CA ALA A 33 9.62 3.36 6.69
C ALA A 33 10.62 2.49 7.48
N THR A 34 10.39 1.18 7.53
CA THR A 34 11.38 0.20 8.00
C THR A 34 11.69 -0.84 6.90
N PRO A 35 12.88 -1.44 6.90
CA PRO A 35 13.23 -2.51 5.96
C PRO A 35 12.71 -3.89 6.40
N PHE A 36 11.88 -3.95 7.45
CA PHE A 36 11.40 -5.19 8.06
C PHE A 36 9.97 -5.47 7.62
N LEU A 37 9.69 -6.72 7.26
CA LEU A 37 8.35 -7.17 6.91
C LEU A 37 7.74 -7.91 8.09
N ARG A 38 6.42 -7.83 8.26
CA ARG A 38 5.65 -8.48 9.32
C ARG A 38 4.37 -9.04 8.70
N GLY A 39 3.89 -10.16 9.24
CA GLY A 39 2.64 -10.78 8.80
C GLY A 39 1.47 -10.29 9.65
N ALA A 40 0.25 -10.40 9.12
CA ALA A 40 -0.95 -10.16 9.92
C ALA A 40 -1.17 -11.26 10.98
N GLU A 41 -0.78 -12.51 10.69
CA GLU A 41 -0.96 -13.65 11.60
C GLU A 41 -0.03 -13.58 12.81
N ASP A 42 1.20 -13.10 12.62
CA ASP A 42 2.18 -12.88 13.68
C ASP A 42 2.87 -11.53 13.43
N PRO A 43 2.26 -10.42 13.91
CA PRO A 43 2.80 -9.08 13.73
C PRO A 43 4.05 -8.85 14.60
N ASP A 44 4.26 -9.66 15.65
CA ASP A 44 5.40 -9.51 16.56
C ASP A 44 6.69 -10.08 15.96
N THR A 45 6.57 -11.04 15.05
CA THR A 45 7.71 -11.64 14.37
C THR A 45 8.01 -10.95 13.04
N ARG A 46 9.29 -10.58 12.85
CA ARG A 46 9.77 -10.13 11.53
C ARG A 46 9.80 -11.31 10.58
N ILE A 47 9.08 -11.21 9.47
CA ILE A 47 9.15 -12.15 8.36
C ILE A 47 10.54 -12.03 7.73
N GLN A 48 11.35 -13.09 7.88
CA GLN A 48 12.52 -13.25 7.05
C GLN A 48 12.10 -13.57 5.62
N ASP A 49 12.93 -13.23 4.65
CA ASP A 49 12.73 -13.55 3.24
C ASP A 49 12.57 -15.08 3.09
N LYS A 50 11.32 -15.58 3.16
CA LYS A 50 11.02 -17.00 3.24
C LYS A 50 11.37 -17.62 1.91
N LYS A 51 12.42 -18.44 1.92
CA LYS A 51 12.90 -19.18 0.77
C LYS A 51 12.76 -20.65 1.03
N GLU A 52 12.44 -21.38 -0.02
CA GLU A 52 12.25 -22.83 0.03
C GLU A 52 13.15 -23.47 -1.03
N GLN A 53 13.71 -24.64 -0.72
CA GLN A 53 14.45 -25.43 -1.71
C GLN A 53 13.45 -26.12 -2.65
N LEU A 54 13.02 -25.41 -3.70
CA LEU A 54 11.97 -25.90 -4.61
C LEU A 54 12.50 -26.21 -6.01
N LEU A 55 13.30 -25.32 -6.57
CA LEU A 55 13.65 -25.33 -7.99
C LEU A 55 15.15 -25.46 -8.23
N CYS A 56 15.53 -26.15 -9.30
CA CYS A 56 16.91 -26.10 -9.80
C CYS A 56 17.19 -24.76 -10.51
N SER A 57 18.47 -24.44 -10.73
CA SER A 57 18.89 -23.18 -11.36
C SER A 57 18.26 -22.90 -12.73
N GLU A 58 18.08 -23.93 -13.57
CA GLU A 58 17.42 -23.79 -14.88
C GLU A 58 15.94 -23.44 -14.76
N CYS A 59 15.25 -24.00 -13.78
CA CYS A 59 13.84 -23.69 -13.54
C CYS A 59 13.68 -22.29 -12.96
N GLU A 60 14.55 -21.89 -12.02
CA GLU A 60 14.61 -20.51 -11.52
C GLU A 60 14.84 -19.50 -12.64
N GLN A 61 15.80 -19.75 -13.52
CA GLN A 61 16.09 -18.83 -14.63
C GLN A 61 14.88 -18.66 -15.55
N ARG A 62 14.20 -19.76 -15.89
CA ARG A 62 13.00 -19.73 -16.73
C ARG A 62 11.87 -18.92 -16.11
N LEU A 63 11.56 -19.13 -14.82
CA LEU A 63 10.56 -18.32 -14.13
C LEU A 63 11.01 -16.85 -14.04
N GLY A 64 12.30 -16.64 -13.74
CA GLY A 64 12.93 -15.32 -13.61
C GLY A 64 12.81 -14.45 -14.86
N ASP A 65 12.85 -15.04 -16.06
CA ASP A 65 12.64 -14.30 -17.31
C ASP A 65 11.22 -13.68 -17.36
N TRP A 66 10.21 -14.42 -16.93
CA TRP A 66 8.83 -13.92 -16.84
C TRP A 66 8.66 -12.90 -15.71
N GLU A 67 9.31 -13.12 -14.56
CA GLU A 67 9.33 -12.16 -13.45
C GLU A 67 9.96 -10.83 -13.87
N GLN A 68 11.07 -10.88 -14.63
CA GLN A 68 11.75 -9.68 -15.10
C GLN A 68 10.86 -8.88 -16.05
N ARG A 69 10.15 -9.55 -16.97
CA ARG A 69 9.18 -8.90 -17.87
C ARG A 69 8.05 -8.28 -17.08
N PHE A 70 7.44 -9.01 -16.16
CA PHE A 70 6.38 -8.49 -15.31
C PHE A 70 6.84 -7.28 -14.48
N ALA A 71 8.01 -7.37 -13.87
CA ALA A 71 8.57 -6.30 -13.05
C ALA A 71 8.74 -5.00 -13.85
N SER A 72 9.31 -5.10 -15.06
CA SER A 72 9.63 -3.96 -15.92
C SER A 72 8.43 -3.39 -16.67
N HIS A 73 7.49 -4.22 -17.13
CA HIS A 73 6.39 -3.79 -17.99
C HIS A 73 5.10 -3.49 -17.23
N ILE A 74 4.89 -4.09 -16.04
CA ILE A 74 3.65 -3.91 -15.28
C ILE A 74 3.94 -3.39 -13.88
N PHE A 75 4.71 -4.11 -13.05
CA PHE A 75 4.84 -3.79 -11.63
C PHE A 75 5.38 -2.37 -11.39
N TYR A 76 6.58 -2.04 -11.87
CA TYR A 76 7.14 -0.70 -11.64
C TYR A 76 6.34 0.40 -12.34
N PRO A 77 5.86 0.23 -13.58
CA PRO A 77 4.96 1.19 -14.22
C PRO A 77 3.67 1.48 -13.43
N VAL A 78 3.01 0.46 -12.87
CA VAL A 78 1.82 0.64 -12.01
C VAL A 78 2.20 1.39 -10.73
N ILE A 79 3.25 0.96 -10.04
CA ILE A 79 3.68 1.57 -8.77
C ILE A 79 4.06 3.06 -8.94
N ARG A 80 4.62 3.40 -10.10
CA ARG A 80 5.02 4.78 -10.45
C ARG A 80 3.92 5.58 -11.14
N GLN A 81 2.75 4.99 -11.36
CA GLN A 81 1.61 5.61 -12.04
C GLN A 81 1.98 6.18 -13.43
N GLN A 82 2.81 5.46 -14.18
CA GLN A 82 3.34 5.94 -15.47
C GLN A 82 2.35 5.80 -16.63
N THR A 83 1.45 4.83 -16.55
CA THR A 83 0.45 4.51 -17.59
C THR A 83 -0.69 3.73 -16.95
N THR A 84 -1.85 3.72 -17.61
CA THR A 84 -3.04 2.93 -17.26
C THR A 84 -3.28 1.76 -18.20
N GLU A 85 -2.46 1.63 -19.26
CA GLU A 85 -2.53 0.56 -20.24
C GLU A 85 -1.23 -0.23 -20.29
N PHE A 86 -1.33 -1.57 -20.30
CA PHE A 86 -0.17 -2.46 -20.29
C PHE A 86 -0.34 -3.56 -21.34
N GLU A 87 0.42 -3.47 -22.43
CA GLU A 87 0.49 -4.54 -23.42
C GLU A 87 1.25 -5.75 -22.88
N TYR A 88 0.75 -6.93 -23.19
CA TYR A 88 1.38 -8.19 -22.82
C TYR A 88 1.19 -9.24 -23.90
N ASP A 89 2.04 -10.25 -23.82
CA ASP A 89 1.97 -11.47 -24.62
C ASP A 89 1.98 -12.68 -23.65
N THR A 90 2.23 -13.87 -24.18
CA THR A 90 2.17 -15.15 -23.46
C THR A 90 2.91 -15.19 -22.14
N TRP A 91 3.94 -14.35 -21.97
CA TRP A 91 4.73 -14.24 -20.75
C TRP A 91 3.89 -13.86 -19.52
N LEU A 92 2.80 -13.09 -19.67
CA LEU A 92 1.99 -12.68 -18.51
C LEU A 92 1.17 -13.85 -17.96
N GLN A 93 0.60 -14.67 -18.84
CA GLN A 93 -0.12 -15.88 -18.44
C GLN A 93 0.84 -16.88 -17.78
N GLN A 94 2.04 -17.04 -18.34
CA GLN A 94 3.10 -17.89 -17.75
C GLN A 94 3.54 -17.36 -16.38
N PHE A 95 3.70 -16.05 -16.24
CA PHE A 95 4.01 -15.41 -14.96
C PHE A 95 2.92 -15.68 -13.91
N ALA A 96 1.65 -15.39 -14.22
CA ALA A 96 0.54 -15.60 -13.29
C ALA A 96 0.38 -17.08 -12.90
N MET A 97 0.51 -17.99 -13.87
CA MET A 97 0.51 -19.43 -13.63
C MET A 97 1.70 -19.87 -12.75
N SER A 98 2.89 -19.30 -12.95
CA SER A 98 4.06 -19.60 -12.12
C SER A 98 3.91 -19.11 -10.67
N LEU A 99 3.20 -18.00 -10.45
CA LEU A 99 2.86 -17.54 -9.11
C LEU A 99 1.90 -18.52 -8.45
N ALA A 100 0.80 -18.84 -9.11
CA ALA A 100 -0.22 -19.74 -8.57
C ALA A 100 0.35 -21.13 -8.26
N TRP A 101 1.16 -21.67 -9.18
CA TRP A 101 1.84 -22.95 -8.97
C TRP A 101 2.82 -22.92 -7.79
N ARG A 102 3.60 -21.84 -7.61
CA ARG A 102 4.50 -21.71 -6.45
C ARG A 102 3.74 -21.66 -5.13
N VAL A 103 2.58 -21.01 -5.08
CA VAL A 103 1.72 -21.03 -3.88
C VAL A 103 1.28 -22.47 -3.57
N LEU A 104 0.81 -23.21 -4.57
CA LEU A 104 0.38 -24.60 -4.41
C LEU A 104 1.48 -25.52 -3.87
N VAL A 105 2.69 -25.44 -4.44
CA VAL A 105 3.78 -26.36 -4.07
C VAL A 105 4.60 -25.88 -2.87
N SER A 106 4.33 -24.68 -2.37
CA SER A 106 4.98 -24.14 -1.19
C SER A 106 4.49 -24.83 0.07
N SER A 107 5.34 -24.82 1.09
CA SER A 107 4.97 -25.19 2.46
C SER A 107 3.81 -24.37 3.05
N PHE A 108 3.31 -23.33 2.37
CA PHE A 108 2.11 -22.59 2.77
C PHE A 108 0.81 -23.38 2.56
N THR A 109 0.83 -24.45 1.76
CA THR A 109 -0.36 -25.27 1.54
C THR A 109 -0.39 -26.42 2.53
N ASP A 110 -1.18 -26.29 3.59
CA ASP A 110 -1.48 -27.39 4.51
C ASP A 110 -2.58 -28.27 3.91
N PHE A 111 -2.16 -29.26 3.10
CA PHE A 111 -3.10 -30.15 2.39
C PHE A 111 -3.99 -30.95 3.35
N ASP A 112 -3.54 -31.21 4.59
CA ASP A 112 -4.30 -32.01 5.57
C ASP A 112 -5.56 -31.29 6.06
N ALA A 113 -5.67 -29.97 5.84
CA ALA A 113 -6.85 -29.17 6.15
C ALA A 113 -7.97 -29.27 5.09
N TRP A 114 -7.71 -29.88 3.93
CA TRP A 114 -8.63 -29.91 2.78
C TRP A 114 -9.33 -31.26 2.64
N SER A 115 -10.57 -31.24 2.14
CA SER A 115 -11.29 -32.48 1.78
C SER A 115 -10.60 -33.20 0.62
N SER A 116 -10.87 -34.51 0.47
CA SER A 116 -10.27 -35.30 -0.62
C SER A 116 -10.63 -34.79 -2.03
N GLU A 117 -11.81 -34.17 -2.18
CA GLU A 117 -12.23 -33.57 -3.45
C GLU A 117 -11.42 -32.29 -3.75
N GLU A 118 -11.26 -31.42 -2.75
CA GLU A 118 -10.45 -30.21 -2.86
C GLU A 118 -8.97 -30.52 -3.11
N GLN A 119 -8.43 -31.53 -2.42
CA GLN A 119 -7.06 -32.02 -2.65
C GLN A 119 -6.88 -32.49 -4.09
N ALA A 120 -7.82 -33.27 -4.63
CA ALA A 120 -7.75 -33.75 -6.00
C ALA A 120 -7.79 -32.59 -7.01
N ALA A 121 -8.58 -31.56 -6.76
CA ALA A 121 -8.65 -30.36 -7.60
C ALA A 121 -7.33 -29.56 -7.57
N LEU A 122 -6.74 -29.37 -6.39
CA LEU A 122 -5.44 -28.71 -6.21
C LEU A 122 -4.31 -29.49 -6.88
N GLU A 123 -4.28 -30.82 -6.74
CA GLU A 123 -3.31 -31.70 -7.39
C GLU A 123 -3.44 -31.67 -8.92
N ALA A 124 -4.67 -31.67 -9.45
CA ALA A 124 -4.90 -31.54 -10.88
C ALA A 124 -4.39 -30.19 -11.43
N ALA A 125 -4.65 -29.09 -10.71
CA ALA A 125 -4.12 -27.78 -11.09
C ALA A 125 -2.58 -27.72 -11.02
N GLU A 126 -1.95 -28.32 -9.99
CA GLU A 126 -0.49 -28.43 -9.91
C GLU A 126 0.09 -29.14 -11.13
N GLN A 127 -0.49 -30.29 -11.50
CA GLN A 127 -0.01 -31.10 -12.61
C GLN A 127 -0.13 -30.38 -13.95
N ASP A 128 -1.30 -29.78 -14.21
CA ASP A 128 -1.58 -29.04 -15.43
C ASP A 128 -0.65 -27.83 -15.59
N TRP A 129 -0.54 -27.01 -14.54
CA TRP A 129 0.35 -25.84 -14.55
C TRP A 129 1.81 -26.25 -14.66
N ARG A 130 2.25 -27.28 -13.93
CA ARG A 130 3.63 -27.79 -14.03
C ARG A 130 3.95 -28.24 -15.44
N ALA A 131 3.07 -29.00 -16.10
CA ALA A 131 3.30 -29.48 -17.46
C ALA A 131 3.46 -28.31 -18.46
N ILE A 132 2.64 -27.26 -18.33
CA ILE A 132 2.73 -26.08 -19.18
C ILE A 132 3.99 -25.26 -18.88
N LEU A 133 4.27 -24.96 -17.61
CA LEU A 133 5.44 -24.19 -17.18
C LEU A 133 6.75 -24.91 -17.51
N ASN A 134 6.76 -26.25 -17.46
CA ASN A 134 7.92 -27.05 -17.84
C ASN A 134 8.10 -27.17 -19.37
N GLY A 135 7.09 -26.80 -20.16
CA GLY A 135 7.11 -26.91 -21.62
C GLY A 135 6.72 -28.30 -22.15
N ASP A 136 6.22 -29.18 -21.29
CA ASP A 136 5.72 -30.51 -21.66
C ASP A 136 4.37 -30.42 -22.38
N GLN A 137 3.61 -29.34 -22.13
CA GLN A 137 2.37 -28.98 -22.81
C GLN A 137 2.42 -27.54 -23.31
N PRO A 138 1.84 -27.23 -24.48
CA PRO A 138 1.79 -25.86 -24.97
C PRO A 138 0.79 -25.03 -24.15
N LEU A 139 1.05 -23.73 -23.99
CA LEU A 139 0.16 -22.81 -23.25
C LEU A 139 -1.31 -22.82 -23.75
N THR A 140 -1.55 -23.23 -24.99
CA THR A 140 -2.89 -23.39 -25.57
C THR A 140 -3.75 -24.47 -24.89
N THR A 141 -3.17 -25.35 -24.08
CA THR A 141 -3.91 -26.34 -23.30
C THR A 141 -4.34 -25.81 -21.93
N ALA A 142 -3.98 -24.58 -21.57
CA ALA A 142 -4.41 -23.96 -20.32
C ALA A 142 -5.94 -23.82 -20.29
N THR A 143 -6.59 -24.50 -19.35
CA THR A 143 -8.05 -24.47 -19.17
C THR A 143 -8.50 -23.55 -18.04
N ARG A 144 -7.60 -23.24 -17.10
CA ARG A 144 -7.88 -22.42 -15.92
C ARG A 144 -7.60 -20.95 -16.19
N SER A 145 -8.54 -20.09 -15.82
CA SER A 145 -8.38 -18.64 -15.98
C SER A 145 -7.49 -18.05 -14.89
N HIS A 146 -6.70 -17.07 -15.30
CA HIS A 146 -5.91 -16.24 -14.42
C HIS A 146 -6.33 -14.79 -14.61
N HIS A 147 -6.40 -14.03 -13.52
CA HIS A 147 -6.87 -12.66 -13.51
C HIS A 147 -5.85 -11.78 -12.81
N ILE A 148 -5.66 -10.55 -13.30
CA ILE A 148 -4.91 -9.48 -12.63
C ILE A 148 -5.84 -8.30 -12.38
N ILE A 149 -5.85 -7.83 -11.15
CA ILE A 149 -6.64 -6.69 -10.72
C ILE A 149 -5.68 -5.60 -10.22
N LEU A 150 -5.80 -4.39 -10.77
CA LEU A 150 -5.05 -3.21 -10.38
C LEU A 150 -5.87 -2.41 -9.36
N MET A 151 -5.30 -2.16 -8.18
CA MET A 151 -5.93 -1.49 -7.05
C MET A 151 -5.58 0.01 -7.01
N GLY A 152 -5.61 0.68 -8.17
CA GLY A 152 -5.23 2.10 -8.31
C GLY A 152 -6.17 3.06 -7.59
N GLU A 153 -6.50 4.21 -8.19
CA GLU A 153 -7.56 5.08 -7.69
C GLU A 153 -8.91 4.36 -7.83
N THR A 154 -9.28 3.54 -6.84
CA THR A 154 -10.62 2.98 -6.72
C THR A 154 -11.59 4.13 -6.48
N GLU A 155 -12.23 4.62 -7.54
CA GLU A 155 -13.41 5.48 -7.45
C GLU A 155 -14.48 4.73 -6.64
N SER A 156 -14.73 5.22 -5.42
CA SER A 156 -15.76 4.75 -4.50
C SER A 156 -15.76 3.24 -4.20
N VAL A 157 -15.04 2.86 -3.14
CA VAL A 157 -15.43 1.67 -2.37
C VAL A 157 -16.82 1.94 -1.80
N HIS A 158 -17.85 1.28 -2.33
CA HIS A 158 -19.18 1.30 -1.72
C HIS A 158 -19.20 0.37 -0.50
N GLY A 159 -19.26 0.94 0.71
CA GLY A 159 -19.33 0.20 1.97
C GLY A 159 -18.33 0.71 3.01
N ASP A 160 -18.31 0.05 4.18
CA ASP A 160 -17.34 0.33 5.24
C ASP A 160 -15.94 -0.07 4.75
N VAL A 161 -15.06 0.91 4.59
CA VAL A 161 -13.68 0.67 4.18
C VAL A 161 -12.84 0.37 5.42
N PRO A 162 -12.10 -0.75 5.48
CA PRO A 162 -11.25 -1.08 6.60
C PRO A 162 -10.27 0.05 6.95
N GLU A 163 -9.97 0.18 8.24
CA GLU A 163 -9.14 1.25 8.78
C GLU A 163 -7.78 1.32 8.03
N ASP A 164 -7.11 0.18 7.85
CA ASP A 164 -5.78 0.13 7.23
C ASP A 164 -5.80 -0.28 5.74
N TRP A 165 -6.90 0.02 5.04
CA TRP A 165 -7.07 -0.31 3.62
C TRP A 165 -5.97 0.28 2.72
N GLU A 166 -5.59 1.55 2.88
CA GLU A 166 -4.57 2.17 2.04
C GLU A 166 -3.22 1.48 2.22
N PHE A 167 -2.89 1.13 3.46
CA PHE A 167 -1.69 0.38 3.77
C PHE A 167 -1.76 -1.00 3.12
N TYR A 168 -2.88 -1.72 3.29
CA TYR A 168 -3.09 -3.00 2.64
C TYR A 168 -2.94 -2.86 1.12
N ALA A 169 -3.79 -2.08 0.46
CA ALA A 169 -3.83 -1.94 -1.00
C ALA A 169 -2.46 -1.54 -1.57
N ALA A 170 -1.78 -0.55 -1.00
CA ALA A 170 -0.54 -0.03 -1.56
C ALA A 170 0.72 -0.80 -1.13
N ARG A 171 0.72 -1.53 -0.01
CA ARG A 171 1.94 -2.13 0.56
C ARG A 171 1.83 -3.57 1.03
N GLY A 172 0.63 -4.08 1.28
CA GLY A 172 0.47 -5.46 1.70
C GLY A 172 1.03 -6.44 0.66
N ILE A 173 1.34 -7.66 1.11
CA ILE A 173 1.57 -8.82 0.26
C ILE A 173 0.81 -10.00 0.83
N ASP A 174 0.41 -10.91 -0.04
CA ASP A 174 -0.36 -12.08 0.33
C ASP A 174 -0.14 -13.20 -0.69
N ALA A 175 -0.20 -14.45 -0.24
CA ALA A 175 -0.17 -15.61 -1.10
C ALA A 175 -0.82 -16.76 -0.36
N THR A 176 -2.01 -17.19 -0.79
CA THR A 176 -2.74 -18.27 -0.14
C THR A 176 -3.75 -18.92 -1.08
N VAL A 177 -4.19 -20.11 -0.71
CA VAL A 177 -5.37 -20.75 -1.28
C VAL A 177 -6.60 -20.19 -0.56
N VAL A 178 -7.61 -19.77 -1.31
CA VAL A 178 -8.87 -19.23 -0.78
C VAL A 178 -10.06 -20.02 -1.29
N THR A 179 -11.06 -20.17 -0.42
CA THR A 179 -12.37 -20.72 -0.80
C THR A 179 -13.38 -19.60 -0.93
N VAL A 180 -14.05 -19.51 -2.09
CA VAL A 180 -15.05 -18.49 -2.40
C VAL A 180 -16.20 -19.14 -3.15
N ASN A 181 -17.43 -19.02 -2.63
CA ASN A 181 -18.64 -19.68 -3.18
C ASN A 181 -18.43 -21.19 -3.42
N ASP A 182 -17.84 -21.89 -2.46
CA ASP A 182 -17.46 -23.32 -2.54
C ASP A 182 -16.44 -23.66 -3.65
N GLY A 183 -15.89 -22.66 -4.33
CA GLY A 183 -14.79 -22.80 -5.28
C GLY A 183 -13.42 -22.54 -4.65
N ILE A 184 -12.39 -23.16 -5.20
CA ILE A 184 -11.00 -23.07 -4.78
C ILE A 184 -10.25 -22.16 -5.75
N HIS A 185 -9.51 -21.20 -5.19
CA HIS A 185 -8.75 -20.23 -5.96
C HIS A 185 -7.41 -19.96 -5.30
N ILE A 186 -6.43 -19.51 -6.10
CA ILE A 186 -5.16 -19.01 -5.60
C ILE A 186 -5.17 -17.50 -5.63
N TYR A 187 -5.03 -16.90 -4.45
CA TYR A 187 -4.94 -15.46 -4.26
C TYR A 187 -3.47 -15.09 -4.05
N THR A 188 -2.96 -14.16 -4.85
CA THR A 188 -1.62 -13.59 -4.65
C THR A 188 -1.69 -12.09 -4.76
N LYS A 189 -1.33 -11.39 -3.70
CA LYS A 189 -1.39 -9.94 -3.62
C LYS A 189 0.00 -9.35 -3.63
N PHE A 190 0.17 -8.36 -4.49
CA PHE A 190 1.29 -7.44 -4.49
C PHE A 190 0.84 -6.01 -4.12
N PRO A 191 1.78 -5.11 -3.86
CA PRO A 191 1.51 -3.68 -3.83
C PRO A 191 0.71 -3.21 -5.05
N GLN A 192 -0.43 -2.56 -4.80
CA GLN A 192 -1.35 -1.98 -5.80
C GLN A 192 -1.96 -2.96 -6.81
N MET A 193 -1.84 -4.28 -6.61
CA MET A 193 -2.43 -5.26 -7.52
C MET A 193 -2.56 -6.64 -6.88
N TYR A 194 -3.48 -7.45 -7.36
CA TYR A 194 -3.54 -8.85 -6.98
C TYR A 194 -3.91 -9.75 -8.15
N PHE A 195 -3.59 -11.02 -7.99
CA PHE A 195 -3.90 -12.10 -8.91
C PHE A 195 -4.93 -13.02 -8.28
N LEU A 196 -5.85 -13.46 -9.11
CA LEU A 196 -6.77 -14.56 -8.80
C LEU A 196 -6.60 -15.63 -9.87
N SER A 197 -6.21 -16.83 -9.47
CA SER A 197 -6.10 -17.98 -10.37
C SER A 197 -7.13 -19.03 -9.99
N CYS A 198 -7.93 -19.47 -10.95
CA CYS A 198 -9.02 -20.41 -10.68
C CYS A 198 -8.49 -21.84 -10.64
N VAL A 199 -8.85 -22.61 -9.61
CA VAL A 199 -8.51 -24.04 -9.50
C VAL A 199 -9.73 -24.85 -9.88
N ASP A 200 -10.82 -24.70 -9.12
CA ASP A 200 -12.11 -25.32 -9.36
C ASP A 200 -13.24 -24.43 -8.81
N PRO A 201 -14.19 -23.94 -9.62
CA PRO A 201 -14.27 -24.12 -11.06
C PRO A 201 -13.09 -23.48 -11.80
N PRO A 202 -12.75 -23.93 -13.02
CA PRO A 202 -11.60 -23.42 -13.78
C PRO A 202 -11.77 -21.98 -14.28
N THR A 203 -12.98 -21.43 -14.22
CA THR A 203 -13.33 -20.08 -14.62
C THR A 203 -14.37 -19.51 -13.68
N VAL A 204 -14.42 -18.18 -13.54
CA VAL A 204 -15.38 -17.49 -12.67
C VAL A 204 -16.02 -16.29 -13.38
N ASP A 205 -17.25 -15.98 -12.98
CA ASP A 205 -17.98 -14.77 -13.39
C ASP A 205 -17.75 -13.62 -12.39
N GLY A 206 -18.19 -12.41 -12.75
CA GLY A 206 -18.11 -11.23 -11.86
C GLY A 206 -16.75 -10.52 -11.84
N LEU A 207 -15.92 -10.78 -12.86
CA LEU A 207 -14.60 -10.17 -13.04
C LEU A 207 -14.47 -9.63 -14.47
N ASP A 208 -14.69 -8.33 -14.66
CA ASP A 208 -14.67 -7.72 -15.99
C ASP A 208 -13.35 -7.01 -16.27
N ARG A 209 -12.76 -7.29 -17.44
CA ARG A 209 -11.47 -6.73 -17.89
C ARG A 209 -10.27 -7.06 -16.99
N THR A 210 -10.33 -8.18 -16.28
CA THR A 210 -9.24 -8.67 -15.42
C THR A 210 -8.54 -9.92 -15.98
N HIS A 211 -9.19 -10.63 -16.91
CA HIS A 211 -8.71 -11.89 -17.46
C HIS A 211 -7.38 -11.71 -18.24
N ILE A 212 -6.41 -12.55 -17.90
CA ILE A 212 -5.11 -12.64 -18.58
C ILE A 212 -5.25 -13.64 -19.73
N ALA A 213 -5.47 -13.11 -20.94
CA ALA A 213 -5.47 -13.90 -22.16
C ALA A 213 -4.03 -14.31 -22.57
N ARG A 214 -3.88 -14.92 -23.75
CA ARG A 214 -2.55 -15.24 -24.30
C ARG A 214 -1.76 -14.00 -24.70
N SER A 215 -2.43 -12.94 -25.11
CA SER A 215 -1.87 -11.63 -25.42
C SER A 215 -2.99 -10.60 -25.32
N GLY A 216 -2.66 -9.33 -25.14
CA GLY A 216 -3.64 -8.26 -25.07
C GLY A 216 -3.13 -7.06 -24.29
N THR A 217 -4.07 -6.26 -23.81
CA THR A 217 -3.80 -5.04 -23.04
C THR A 217 -4.58 -5.10 -21.73
N ILE A 218 -3.91 -4.89 -20.61
CA ILE A 218 -4.60 -4.61 -19.33
C ILE A 218 -5.06 -3.16 -19.38
N GLN A 219 -6.34 -2.91 -19.13
CA GLN A 219 -6.92 -1.57 -19.14
C GLN A 219 -7.78 -1.35 -17.89
N THR A 220 -7.72 -0.14 -17.35
CA THR A 220 -8.64 0.36 -16.32
C THR A 220 -9.81 1.15 -16.95
N PRO A 221 -10.96 1.30 -16.29
CA PRO A 221 -11.29 0.70 -14.98
C PRO A 221 -11.56 -0.80 -15.08
N GLN A 222 -11.20 -1.56 -14.07
CA GLN A 222 -11.58 -2.98 -13.98
C GLN A 222 -12.80 -3.08 -13.06
N MET A 223 -13.75 -3.97 -13.39
CA MET A 223 -14.90 -4.20 -12.51
C MET A 223 -14.72 -5.52 -11.77
N VAL A 224 -14.75 -5.43 -10.45
CA VAL A 224 -14.67 -6.57 -9.55
C VAL A 224 -15.95 -6.59 -8.74
N HIS A 225 -16.81 -7.55 -9.04
CA HIS A 225 -18.10 -7.69 -8.35
C HIS A 225 -17.95 -8.56 -7.11
N SER A 226 -18.91 -8.46 -6.19
CA SER A 226 -19.02 -9.40 -5.08
C SER A 226 -19.20 -10.84 -5.61
N PRO A 227 -18.54 -11.85 -5.02
CA PRO A 227 -17.77 -11.79 -3.75
C PRO A 227 -16.29 -11.39 -3.91
N TRP A 228 -15.77 -11.29 -5.12
CA TRP A 228 -14.33 -11.08 -5.37
C TRP A 228 -13.80 -9.77 -4.83
N SER A 229 -14.64 -8.73 -4.82
CA SER A 229 -14.32 -7.43 -4.25
C SER A 229 -14.03 -7.52 -2.75
N ASN A 230 -14.63 -8.49 -2.05
CA ASN A 230 -14.57 -8.58 -0.58
C ASN A 230 -13.30 -9.27 -0.08
N ILE A 231 -12.59 -10.01 -0.94
CA ILE A 231 -11.35 -10.71 -0.57
C ILE A 231 -10.32 -9.72 -0.02
N PRO A 232 -9.89 -8.67 -0.76
CA PRO A 232 -8.90 -7.73 -0.25
C PRO A 232 -9.39 -6.96 0.98
N PHE A 233 -10.70 -6.70 1.13
CA PHE A 233 -11.25 -6.03 2.31
C PHE A 233 -11.11 -6.88 3.58
N ARG A 234 -11.54 -8.14 3.56
CA ARG A 234 -11.39 -9.06 4.70
C ARG A 234 -9.93 -9.24 5.11
N ARG A 235 -9.03 -9.24 4.13
CA ARG A 235 -7.58 -9.35 4.39
C ARG A 235 -6.99 -8.05 4.95
N ALA A 236 -7.56 -6.90 4.63
CA ALA A 236 -7.19 -5.62 5.25
C ALA A 236 -7.71 -5.50 6.71
N GLU A 237 -8.90 -6.03 7.00
CA GLU A 237 -9.43 -6.13 8.37
C GLU A 237 -8.49 -6.92 9.27
N ALA A 238 -7.97 -8.06 8.80
CA ALA A 238 -7.01 -8.86 9.56
C ALA A 238 -5.72 -8.09 9.95
N ILE A 239 -5.27 -7.12 9.13
CA ILE A 239 -4.14 -6.24 9.49
C ILE A 239 -4.55 -5.26 10.59
N THR A 240 -5.77 -4.72 10.50
CA THR A 240 -6.30 -3.76 11.46
C THR A 240 -6.47 -4.40 12.84
N GLU A 241 -6.97 -5.64 12.87
CA GLU A 241 -7.25 -6.37 14.11
C GLU A 241 -5.97 -6.88 14.80
N ASN A 242 -4.96 -7.28 14.02
CA ASN A 242 -3.74 -7.88 14.53
C ASN A 242 -2.57 -6.89 14.49
N LYS A 243 -2.63 -5.87 15.35
CA LYS A 243 -1.54 -4.91 15.54
C LYS A 243 -0.40 -5.53 16.35
N ALA A 244 0.84 -5.12 16.04
CA ALA A 244 2.02 -5.53 16.80
C ALA A 244 1.89 -5.15 18.29
N SER A 245 2.48 -5.92 19.19
CA SER A 245 2.46 -5.66 20.62
C SER A 245 3.14 -4.33 20.95
N PRO A 246 2.78 -3.67 22.07
CA PRO A 246 3.38 -2.38 22.45
C PRO A 246 4.91 -2.40 22.45
N ARG A 247 5.52 -3.52 22.85
CA ARG A 247 6.97 -3.72 22.83
C ARG A 247 7.54 -3.70 21.41
N GLU A 248 6.90 -4.37 20.46
CA GLU A 248 7.37 -4.40 19.08
C GLU A 248 7.11 -3.07 18.36
N ARG A 249 6.04 -2.37 18.72
CA ARG A 249 5.75 -1.01 18.26
C ARG A 249 6.83 -0.02 18.69
N GLU A 250 7.28 -0.11 19.94
CA GLU A 250 8.38 0.71 20.45
C GLU A 250 9.68 0.46 19.67
N LYS A 251 10.01 -0.81 19.36
CA LYS A 251 11.19 -1.11 18.52
C LYS A 251 11.07 -0.54 17.09
N ILE A 252 9.86 -0.50 16.53
CA ILE A 252 9.63 0.12 15.21
C ILE A 252 9.86 1.64 15.33
N LYS A 253 9.37 2.25 16.41
CA LYS A 253 9.57 3.66 16.73
C LYS A 253 11.04 4.03 16.89
N GLU A 254 11.77 3.29 17.73
CA GLU A 254 13.22 3.47 17.92
C GLU A 254 13.97 3.41 16.58
N HIS A 255 13.63 2.45 15.70
CA HIS A 255 14.27 2.34 14.39
C HIS A 255 13.96 3.51 13.45
N ILE A 256 12.74 4.05 13.52
CA ILE A 256 12.35 5.23 12.74
C ILE A 256 13.08 6.46 13.27
N GLN A 257 13.20 6.61 14.60
CA GLN A 257 13.97 7.68 15.24
C GLN A 257 15.46 7.65 14.86
N GLU A 258 16.05 6.47 14.73
CA GLU A 258 17.44 6.31 14.25
C GLU A 258 17.59 6.66 12.75
N HIS A 259 16.47 6.67 11.99
CA HIS A 259 16.46 6.82 10.55
C HIS A 259 15.28 7.67 10.02
N PRO A 260 15.13 8.93 10.46
CA PRO A 260 13.92 9.74 10.20
C PRO A 260 13.66 9.94 8.70
N ASN A 261 14.73 10.15 7.91
CA ASN A 261 14.62 10.29 6.45
C ASN A 261 13.98 9.07 5.77
N ARG A 262 14.09 7.87 6.35
CA ARG A 262 13.42 6.69 5.78
C ARG A 262 11.92 6.78 5.88
N LEU A 263 11.37 7.43 6.90
CA LEU A 263 9.93 7.64 7.02
C LEU A 263 9.45 8.69 6.01
N THR A 264 10.11 9.85 5.97
CA THR A 264 9.73 10.97 5.10
C THR A 264 9.69 10.56 3.62
N ASP A 265 10.70 9.80 3.17
CA ASP A 265 10.78 9.33 1.79
C ASP A 265 10.01 8.02 1.53
N SER A 266 9.34 7.47 2.55
CA SER A 266 8.68 6.17 2.41
C SER A 266 7.36 6.26 1.65
N LYS A 267 7.06 5.19 0.94
CA LYS A 267 5.71 4.90 0.48
C LYS A 267 4.78 4.47 1.62
N THR A 268 5.29 4.31 2.85
CA THR A 268 4.48 4.05 4.06
C THR A 268 3.77 5.32 4.50
N ILE A 269 4.47 6.47 4.57
CA ILE A 269 3.80 7.73 4.94
C ILE A 269 2.74 8.13 3.92
N GLU A 270 2.96 7.84 2.64
CA GLU A 270 1.96 8.07 1.59
C GLU A 270 0.64 7.31 1.83
N THR A 271 0.66 6.11 2.42
CA THR A 271 -0.59 5.40 2.72
C THR A 271 -1.36 6.04 3.86
N PHE A 272 -0.66 6.62 4.84
CA PHE A 272 -1.30 7.41 5.89
C PHE A 272 -1.90 8.70 5.34
N ARG A 273 -1.18 9.38 4.45
CA ARG A 273 -1.68 10.57 3.73
C ARG A 273 -2.98 10.25 2.98
N ARG A 274 -3.01 9.15 2.20
CA ARG A 274 -4.22 8.73 1.48
C ARG A 274 -5.38 8.31 2.38
N LYS A 275 -5.11 7.62 3.51
CA LYS A 275 -6.13 7.25 4.50
C LYS A 275 -6.78 8.51 5.07
N PHE A 276 -5.96 9.51 5.35
CA PHE A 276 -6.41 10.82 5.81
C PHE A 276 -7.30 11.51 4.76
N ASP A 277 -6.87 11.59 3.50
CA ASP A 277 -7.68 12.12 2.40
C ASP A 277 -9.04 11.42 2.28
N ARG A 278 -9.07 10.08 2.31
CA ARG A 278 -10.32 9.29 2.20
C ARG A 278 -11.30 9.60 3.32
N SER A 279 -10.82 9.78 4.55
CA SER A 279 -11.67 10.04 5.71
C SER A 279 -12.39 11.41 5.66
N GLY A 280 -12.18 12.20 4.59
CA GLY A 280 -12.82 13.51 4.44
C GLY A 280 -12.31 14.54 5.45
N ARG A 281 -11.24 14.21 6.19
CA ARG A 281 -10.78 14.94 7.37
C ARG A 281 -10.20 16.33 7.13
N GLY A 282 -10.21 16.83 5.89
CA GLY A 282 -9.62 18.13 5.55
C GLY A 282 -10.15 18.79 4.28
N ARG A 283 -11.34 18.42 3.79
CA ARG A 283 -11.95 19.02 2.58
C ARG A 283 -13.35 19.57 2.82
N HIS A 284 -13.57 20.19 3.98
CA HIS A 284 -14.76 20.99 4.21
C HIS A 284 -14.36 22.26 4.98
N ASP A 285 -15.24 23.26 4.96
CA ASP A 285 -15.08 24.43 5.84
C ASP A 285 -15.35 23.99 7.29
N PRO A 286 -14.39 24.14 8.23
CA PRO A 286 -14.59 23.75 9.63
C PRO A 286 -15.42 24.78 10.41
N THR A 287 -15.55 26.02 9.92
CA THR A 287 -16.22 27.12 10.65
C THR A 287 -17.70 26.83 11.01
N PRO A 288 -18.52 26.17 10.17
CA PRO A 288 -19.88 25.77 10.53
C PRO A 288 -19.98 24.71 11.65
N HIS A 289 -18.86 24.07 12.00
CA HIS A 289 -18.77 22.96 12.94
C HIS A 289 -17.91 23.30 14.17
N LEU A 290 -17.66 24.59 14.41
CA LEU A 290 -17.04 25.06 15.64
C LEU A 290 -17.93 24.69 16.83
N ASP A 291 -17.32 24.14 17.88
CA ASP A 291 -17.97 23.73 19.13
C ASP A 291 -18.79 22.42 19.08
N ASP A 292 -18.81 21.71 17.95
CA ASP A 292 -19.28 20.32 17.92
C ASP A 292 -18.30 19.42 18.71
N ASP A 293 -18.81 18.50 19.54
CA ASP A 293 -17.96 17.52 20.26
C ASP A 293 -17.09 16.71 19.27
N GLU A 294 -17.69 16.33 18.13
CA GLU A 294 -17.04 15.79 16.94
C GLU A 294 -17.77 16.27 15.69
N CYS A 295 -17.04 16.82 14.71
CA CYS A 295 -17.64 17.23 13.45
C CYS A 295 -18.29 16.04 12.71
N PRO A 296 -19.52 16.16 12.19
CA PRO A 296 -20.22 15.06 11.52
C PRO A 296 -19.60 14.66 10.16
N VAL A 297 -18.69 15.46 9.62
CA VAL A 297 -18.03 15.22 8.33
C VAL A 297 -16.67 14.53 8.52
N CYS A 298 -15.83 15.08 9.40
CA CYS A 298 -14.46 14.64 9.59
C CYS A 298 -14.18 13.98 10.94
N THR A 299 -15.10 14.07 11.91
CA THR A 299 -14.92 13.67 13.31
C THR A 299 -13.82 14.43 14.06
N THR A 300 -13.26 15.51 13.51
CA THR A 300 -12.36 16.41 14.24
C THR A 300 -13.18 17.31 15.14
N ASN A 301 -12.70 17.54 16.36
CA ASN A 301 -13.23 18.59 17.22
C ASN A 301 -12.63 19.94 16.79
N HIS A 302 -13.36 20.67 15.93
CA HIS A 302 -12.96 21.99 15.48
C HIS A 302 -13.19 23.01 16.59
N ARG A 303 -12.10 23.67 16.99
CA ARG A 303 -12.12 24.66 18.05
C ARG A 303 -11.14 25.77 17.76
N VAL A 304 -11.44 26.94 18.31
CA VAL A 304 -10.53 28.09 18.27
C VAL A 304 -9.41 27.87 19.29
N VAL A 305 -8.18 28.10 18.86
CA VAL A 305 -6.99 28.05 19.71
C VAL A 305 -6.79 29.44 20.29
N ASP A 306 -7.47 29.73 21.40
CA ASP A 306 -7.44 31.04 22.07
C ASP A 306 -6.04 31.49 22.51
N ALA A 307 -5.10 30.55 22.62
CA ALA A 307 -3.70 30.84 22.96
C ALA A 307 -2.94 31.55 21.82
N LEU A 308 -3.43 31.48 20.58
CA LEU A 308 -2.83 32.14 19.43
C LEU A 308 -3.52 33.48 19.15
N PRO A 309 -2.76 34.53 18.79
CA PRO A 309 -3.35 35.83 18.46
C PRO A 309 -4.20 35.70 17.18
N PRO A 310 -5.35 36.39 17.06
CA PRO A 310 -6.24 36.31 15.89
C PRO A 310 -5.71 37.10 14.69
N ARG A 311 -4.46 36.81 14.29
CA ARG A 311 -3.72 37.40 13.17
C ARG A 311 -2.67 36.41 12.67
N PRO A 312 -2.14 36.58 11.44
CA PRO A 312 -1.05 35.76 10.94
C PRO A 312 0.15 35.75 11.90
N LEU A 313 0.89 34.64 11.92
CA LEU A 313 2.09 34.49 12.75
C LEU A 313 3.36 34.67 11.94
N THR A 314 4.32 35.41 12.48
CA THR A 314 5.67 35.52 11.91
C THR A 314 6.44 34.21 12.05
N ARG A 315 7.47 33.95 11.24
CA ARG A 315 8.31 32.74 11.36
C ARG A 315 8.90 32.56 12.75
N THR A 316 9.47 33.63 13.30
CA THR A 316 10.00 33.63 14.67
C THR A 316 8.94 33.28 15.72
N ALA A 317 7.70 33.73 15.52
CA ALA A 317 6.61 33.42 16.45
C ALA A 317 6.19 31.95 16.36
N VAL A 318 6.24 31.34 15.18
CA VAL A 318 5.99 29.90 15.00
C VAL A 318 7.12 29.08 15.61
N ASP A 319 8.38 29.44 15.36
CA ASP A 319 9.55 28.74 15.92
C ASP A 319 9.54 28.77 17.46
N SER A 320 9.09 29.87 18.08
CA SER A 320 8.95 29.98 19.54
C SER A 320 7.82 29.12 20.12
N LEU A 321 6.94 28.52 19.32
CA LEU A 321 5.89 27.63 19.86
C LEU A 321 6.49 26.38 20.52
N THR A 322 7.64 25.89 20.06
CA THR A 322 8.33 24.75 20.68
C THR A 322 8.94 25.07 22.04
N ASP A 323 8.94 26.34 22.48
CA ASP A 323 9.36 26.72 23.83
C ASP A 323 8.33 26.28 24.90
N ALA A 324 7.08 25.98 24.49
CA ALA A 324 6.07 25.42 25.37
C ALA A 324 6.36 23.93 25.64
N ALA A 325 6.23 23.51 26.90
CA ALA A 325 6.67 22.19 27.37
C ALA A 325 6.03 21.00 26.63
N ASP A 326 4.84 21.17 26.06
CA ASP A 326 4.06 20.10 25.44
C ASP A 326 4.07 20.15 23.90
N ILE A 327 4.87 21.04 23.30
CA ILE A 327 5.00 21.18 21.84
C ILE A 327 6.36 20.64 21.42
N VAL A 328 6.36 19.56 20.65
CA VAL A 328 7.58 18.87 20.19
C VAL A 328 7.95 19.22 18.76
N PHE A 329 7.01 19.79 17.99
CA PHE A 329 7.23 20.29 16.64
C PHE A 329 6.27 21.45 16.33
N ALA A 330 6.77 22.47 15.65
CA ALA A 330 5.94 23.52 15.06
C ALA A 330 6.58 24.02 13.76
N LYS A 331 5.80 24.09 12.68
CA LYS A 331 6.19 24.75 11.43
C LYS A 331 5.02 25.48 10.79
N GLY A 332 5.30 26.63 10.20
CA GLY A 332 4.35 27.42 9.44
C GLY A 332 4.41 27.09 7.96
N LEU A 333 3.35 27.42 7.22
CA LEU A 333 3.35 27.36 5.77
C LEU A 333 3.51 28.78 5.20
N PHE A 334 4.72 29.13 4.76
CA PHE A 334 5.00 30.47 4.25
C PHE A 334 4.97 30.44 2.72
N ILE A 335 4.04 31.18 2.12
CA ILE A 335 3.79 31.17 0.66
C ILE A 335 4.17 32.54 0.08
N SER A 336 5.09 32.56 -0.88
CA SER A 336 5.49 33.76 -1.63
C SER A 336 5.02 33.71 -3.07
N LEU A 337 4.57 34.85 -3.62
CA LEU A 337 4.21 35.02 -5.02
C LEU A 337 5.22 35.99 -5.68
N ASP A 338 6.18 35.44 -6.44
CA ASP A 338 7.24 36.05 -7.27
C ASP A 338 8.10 37.25 -6.79
N ASP A 339 9.34 36.91 -6.41
CA ASP A 339 10.68 37.29 -6.95
C ASP A 339 11.11 38.76 -7.16
N THR A 340 10.33 39.76 -6.74
CA THR A 340 10.75 41.18 -6.89
C THR A 340 11.07 41.93 -5.60
N ASP A 341 10.96 41.31 -4.43
CA ASP A 341 11.51 41.85 -3.19
C ASP A 341 12.25 40.74 -2.44
N ASP A 342 13.35 41.12 -1.81
CA ASP A 342 14.20 40.33 -0.89
C ASP A 342 13.43 39.83 0.37
N ASP A 343 12.10 39.98 0.38
CA ASP A 343 11.21 39.68 1.48
C ASP A 343 10.57 38.30 1.25
N THR A 344 11.22 37.26 1.77
CA THR A 344 10.54 35.99 2.07
C THR A 344 9.30 36.30 2.94
N PRO A 345 8.11 35.74 2.65
CA PRO A 345 6.93 35.93 3.47
C PRO A 345 7.27 35.53 4.91
N ASP A 346 7.20 36.51 5.81
CA ASP A 346 7.47 36.24 7.22
C ASP A 346 6.20 35.75 7.93
N GLU A 347 5.00 35.96 7.36
CA GLU A 347 3.74 35.61 8.00
C GLU A 347 3.05 34.39 7.38
N THR A 348 2.41 33.59 8.23
CA THR A 348 1.60 32.43 7.82
C THR A 348 0.20 32.46 8.40
N GLY A 349 -0.76 31.92 7.64
CA GLY A 349 -2.11 31.60 8.07
C GLY A 349 -2.33 30.11 8.36
N THR A 350 -1.32 29.26 8.20
CA THR A 350 -1.45 27.81 8.46
C THR A 350 -0.21 27.32 9.19
N ILE A 351 -0.40 26.65 10.31
CA ILE A 351 0.69 26.01 11.07
C ILE A 351 0.39 24.54 11.27
N VAL A 352 1.45 23.74 11.34
CA VAL A 352 1.42 22.35 11.79
C VAL A 352 2.17 22.28 13.11
N LEU A 353 1.50 21.74 14.13
CA LEU A 353 1.98 21.65 15.50
C LEU A 353 1.82 20.23 16.00
N ALA A 354 2.89 19.60 16.48
CA ALA A 354 2.82 18.30 17.15
C ALA A 354 3.04 18.45 18.66
N THR A 355 2.18 17.77 19.44
CA THR A 355 2.40 17.49 20.86
C THR A 355 2.90 16.04 21.01
N PRO A 356 3.06 15.45 22.20
CA PRO A 356 3.30 14.01 22.31
C PRO A 356 2.14 13.15 21.80
N ASP A 357 0.91 13.64 21.93
CA ASP A 357 -0.30 12.85 21.70
C ASP A 357 -0.83 12.94 20.25
N ALA A 358 -0.77 14.13 19.64
CA ALA A 358 -1.32 14.34 18.31
C ALA A 358 -0.61 15.47 17.55
N THR A 359 -0.74 15.43 16.22
CA THR A 359 -0.34 16.49 15.32
C THR A 359 -1.57 17.22 14.81
N ARG A 360 -1.54 18.55 14.86
CA ARG A 360 -2.63 19.43 14.48
C ARG A 360 -2.24 20.30 13.30
N VAL A 361 -3.14 20.42 12.33
CA VAL A 361 -3.08 21.47 11.31
C VAL A 361 -4.04 22.55 11.79
N ILE A 362 -3.52 23.76 11.96
CA ILE A 362 -4.26 24.89 12.52
C ILE A 362 -4.22 26.01 11.49
N THR A 363 -5.39 26.51 11.12
CA THR A 363 -5.56 27.49 10.06
C THR A 363 -6.26 28.73 10.62
N LEU A 364 -5.76 29.91 10.24
CA LEU A 364 -6.36 31.18 10.59
C LEU A 364 -7.62 31.41 9.74
N LEU A 365 -8.78 31.35 10.40
CA LEU A 365 -10.11 31.60 9.84
C LEU A 365 -10.82 32.68 10.66
N ASP A 366 -12.03 33.09 10.26
CA ASP A 366 -12.94 33.84 11.14
C ASP A 366 -13.68 32.81 12.02
N PRO A 367 -13.54 32.80 13.38
CA PRO A 367 -13.14 33.90 14.26
C PRO A 367 -11.68 33.92 14.77
N GLY A 368 -10.84 32.96 14.41
CA GLY A 368 -9.44 32.91 14.84
C GLY A 368 -8.67 31.70 14.30
N TRP A 369 -7.60 31.30 14.99
CA TRP A 369 -6.88 30.07 14.65
C TRP A 369 -7.73 28.85 14.98
N VAL A 370 -8.20 28.13 13.98
CA VAL A 370 -9.06 26.96 14.12
C VAL A 370 -8.23 25.70 13.94
N VAL A 371 -8.44 24.71 14.81
CA VAL A 371 -7.94 23.35 14.57
C VAL A 371 -8.68 22.76 13.37
N ASP A 372 -8.06 22.86 12.19
CA ASP A 372 -8.58 22.33 10.93
C ASP A 372 -8.52 20.80 10.95
N ARG A 373 -7.41 20.24 11.45
CA ARG A 373 -7.19 18.80 11.51
C ARG A 373 -6.53 18.43 12.83
N GLU A 374 -6.99 17.35 13.47
CA GLU A 374 -6.31 16.72 14.59
C GLU A 374 -6.04 15.25 14.24
N ILE A 375 -4.76 14.88 14.30
CA ILE A 375 -4.25 13.62 13.78
C ILE A 375 -3.50 12.91 14.89
N ASP A 376 -4.07 11.81 15.36
CA ASP A 376 -3.40 10.92 16.29
C ASP A 376 -2.11 10.39 15.66
N HIS A 377 -1.05 10.32 16.47
CA HIS A 377 0.19 9.73 15.99
C HIS A 377 0.01 8.27 15.67
N ILE A 378 0.74 7.82 14.64
CA ILE A 378 1.01 6.41 14.51
C ILE A 378 1.91 6.06 15.68
N ASP A 379 1.44 5.16 16.56
CA ASP A 379 2.16 4.77 17.78
C ASP A 379 3.62 4.33 17.55
N THR A 380 3.99 4.00 16.31
CA THR A 380 5.34 3.60 15.93
C THR A 380 6.18 4.74 15.36
N VAL A 381 5.75 6.00 15.42
CA VAL A 381 6.47 7.15 14.84
C VAL A 381 6.75 8.18 15.93
N ASP A 382 7.91 8.85 15.87
CA ASP A 382 8.19 9.98 16.76
C ASP A 382 7.24 11.15 16.44
N PRO A 383 6.61 11.78 17.43
CA PRO A 383 5.76 12.94 17.20
C PRO A 383 6.40 14.06 16.37
N THR A 384 7.71 14.29 16.51
CA THR A 384 8.45 15.32 15.76
C THR A 384 8.55 14.96 14.29
N ASP A 385 8.94 13.72 14.00
CA ASP A 385 9.05 13.20 12.62
C ASP A 385 7.68 13.11 11.96
N PHE A 386 6.65 12.73 12.73
CA PHE A 386 5.27 12.72 12.26
C PHE A 386 4.78 14.14 11.95
N GLY A 387 5.06 15.11 12.82
CA GLY A 387 4.77 16.52 12.60
C GLY A 387 5.40 17.04 11.30
N GLN A 388 6.67 16.73 11.06
CA GLN A 388 7.37 17.07 9.81
C GLN A 388 6.69 16.43 8.59
N ALA A 389 6.36 15.14 8.68
CA ALA A 389 5.69 14.42 7.60
C ALA A 389 4.30 14.97 7.24
N ILE A 390 3.53 15.41 8.25
CA ILE A 390 2.23 16.09 8.07
C ILE A 390 2.43 17.49 7.49
N TRP A 391 3.44 18.23 7.94
CA TRP A 391 3.75 19.53 7.37
C TRP A 391 4.14 19.43 5.89
N ASP A 392 4.96 18.44 5.52
CA ASP A 392 5.29 18.17 4.11
C ASP A 392 4.03 17.84 3.28
N LEU A 393 3.06 17.10 3.86
CA LEU A 393 1.77 16.83 3.20
C LEU A 393 0.99 18.12 2.95
N VAL A 394 0.79 18.93 3.99
CA VAL A 394 0.02 20.18 3.91
C VAL A 394 0.66 21.14 2.89
N ARG A 395 1.99 21.18 2.84
CA ARG A 395 2.74 21.92 1.83
C ARG A 395 2.43 21.47 0.40
N ASP A 396 2.48 20.16 0.15
CA ASP A 396 2.23 19.59 -1.17
C ASP A 396 0.75 19.76 -1.61
N GLU A 397 -0.21 19.66 -0.66
CA GLU A 397 -1.63 19.96 -0.88
C GLU A 397 -1.84 21.41 -1.32
N HIS A 398 -1.21 22.36 -0.62
CA HIS A 398 -1.28 23.78 -0.95
C HIS A 398 -0.64 24.09 -2.30
N ALA A 399 0.53 23.51 -2.61
CA ALA A 399 1.15 23.65 -3.93
C ALA A 399 0.18 23.22 -5.05
N THR A 400 -0.45 22.06 -4.89
CA THR A 400 -1.43 21.56 -5.86
C THR A 400 -2.64 22.49 -6.01
N LEU A 401 -3.13 23.08 -4.91
CA LEU A 401 -4.21 24.07 -4.95
C LEU A 401 -3.79 25.35 -5.68
N MET A 402 -2.57 25.84 -5.44
CA MET A 402 -2.03 27.05 -6.09
C MET A 402 -1.86 26.85 -7.59
N ASP A 403 -1.31 25.71 -8.02
CA ASP A 403 -1.20 25.33 -9.43
C ASP A 403 -2.57 25.31 -10.14
N ASN A 404 -3.62 24.85 -9.44
CA ASN A 404 -4.98 24.81 -9.99
C ASN A 404 -5.65 26.19 -10.05
N HIS A 405 -5.44 27.06 -9.06
CA HIS A 405 -6.08 28.37 -8.98
C HIS A 405 -5.35 29.45 -9.77
N ALA A 406 -4.03 29.33 -9.91
CA ALA A 406 -3.16 30.28 -10.59
C ALA A 406 -2.10 29.57 -11.46
N PRO A 407 -2.52 28.80 -12.48
CA PRO A 407 -1.60 28.03 -13.30
C PRO A 407 -0.57 28.94 -13.98
N GLY A 408 0.73 28.66 -13.76
CA GLY A 408 1.84 29.38 -14.37
C GLY A 408 2.29 30.65 -13.65
N ARG A 409 1.85 30.89 -12.41
CA ARG A 409 2.54 31.80 -11.49
C ARG A 409 3.66 31.05 -10.77
N ASP A 410 4.84 31.66 -10.72
CA ASP A 410 5.93 31.14 -9.91
C ASP A 410 5.64 31.51 -8.44
N TYR A 411 5.90 30.56 -7.53
CA TYR A 411 5.68 30.70 -6.10
C TYR A 411 6.66 29.82 -5.34
N THR A 412 6.97 30.23 -4.11
CA THR A 412 7.76 29.42 -3.18
C THR A 412 6.92 29.07 -1.96
N ILE A 413 7.04 27.82 -1.52
CA ILE A 413 6.47 27.36 -0.26
C ILE A 413 7.59 26.76 0.57
N ASP A 414 7.73 27.27 1.77
CA ASP A 414 8.92 27.12 2.60
C ASP A 414 8.63 26.40 3.90
#